data_AF-A0A6N9C508-F1
#
_entry.id   AF-A0A6N9C508-F1
#
_cell.length_a   1.000
_cell.length_b   1.000
_cell.length_c   1.000
_cell.angle_alpha   90.00
_cell.angle_beta   90.00
_cell.angle_gamma   90.00
#
_symmetry.space_group_name_H-M   'P 1'
#
loop_
_entity.id
_entity.type
_entity.pdbx_description
1 polymer ?
#
loop_
_entity_poly.entity_id
_entity_poly.type
_entity_poly.pdbx_seq_one_letter_code
_entity_poly.pdbx_strand_id
1 'polypeptide(L)'
;SLGCFRIVTGTPLPWYIIAAYVVVIAQTFRASKTIVPLAYDCGGVTTSTVTVPVVAGPRAGRAASVPGRSPLIDGFGLIAFASVFPIMSVLGYSMAASWIARRRQATRSIEEAA
;
A
#
# COMPACT_ATOMS: atom_id res chain seq x y z
N SER A 1 -0.02 24.58 1.81
CA SER A 1 1.45 24.48 1.87
C SER A 1 2.01 23.43 2.84
N LEU A 2 1.19 22.55 3.45
CA LEU A 2 1.66 21.38 4.24
C LEU A 2 2.13 20.18 3.40
N GLY A 3 1.67 20.10 2.14
CA GLY A 3 1.97 18.98 1.23
C GLY A 3 3.45 18.92 0.81
N CYS A 4 4.06 20.04 0.44
CA CYS A 4 5.48 20.06 0.05
C CYS A 4 6.45 19.92 1.24
N PHE A 5 6.04 20.31 2.45
CA PHE A 5 6.92 20.23 3.63
C PHE A 5 7.19 18.77 4.07
N ARG A 6 6.26 17.85 3.80
CA ARG A 6 6.39 16.39 4.08
C ARG A 6 7.22 15.63 3.03
N ILE A 7 7.34 16.17 1.81
CA ILE A 7 8.08 15.54 0.71
C ILE A 7 9.58 15.95 0.76
N VAL A 8 9.89 17.11 1.35
CA VAL A 8 11.22 17.73 1.35
C VAL A 8 12.00 17.54 2.66
N THR A 9 11.39 17.09 3.76
CA THR A 9 12.03 17.04 5.10
C THR A 9 13.16 16.01 5.28
N GLY A 10 13.58 15.29 4.23
CA GLY A 10 14.79 14.47 4.29
C GLY A 10 14.70 13.19 5.12
N THR A 11 13.51 12.83 5.63
CA THR A 11 13.31 11.52 6.26
C THR A 11 13.50 10.42 5.21
N PRO A 12 14.37 9.42 5.45
CA PRO A 12 14.62 8.36 4.49
C PRO A 12 13.30 7.68 4.10
N LEU A 13 13.01 7.61 2.80
CA LEU A 13 11.88 6.87 2.23
C LEU A 13 11.71 5.45 2.82
N PRO A 14 12.79 4.71 3.17
CA PRO A 14 12.68 3.43 3.86
C PRO A 14 11.83 3.44 5.13
N TRP A 15 11.81 4.52 5.92
CA TRP A 15 11.01 4.57 7.15
C TRP A 15 9.50 4.51 6.89
N TYR A 16 9.04 5.13 5.81
CA TYR A 16 7.64 5.06 5.41
C TYR A 16 7.27 3.67 4.89
N ILE A 17 8.17 3.03 4.15
CA ILE A 17 7.99 1.66 3.67
C ILE A 17 7.91 0.71 4.88
N ILE A 18 8.85 0.81 5.82
CA ILE A 18 8.85 0.00 7.05
C ILE A 18 7.56 0.19 7.83
N ALA A 19 7.12 1.43 8.05
CA ALA A 19 5.87 1.71 8.74
C ALA A 19 4.66 1.10 8.03
N ALA A 20 4.59 1.21 6.70
CA ALA A 20 3.51 0.62 5.90
C ALA A 20 3.51 -0.92 5.98
N TYR A 21 4.67 -1.56 5.97
CA TYR A 21 4.80 -3.01 6.15
C TYR A 21 4.36 -3.47 7.55
N VAL A 22 4.69 -2.72 8.60
CA VAL A 22 4.22 -3.01 9.97
C VAL A 22 2.69 -2.99 10.03
N VAL A 23 2.04 -2.03 9.38
CA VAL A 23 0.58 -1.96 9.29
C VAL A 23 0.01 -3.17 8.54
N VAL A 24 0.59 -3.55 7.39
CA VAL A 24 0.17 -4.73 6.62
C VAL A 24 0.27 -6.01 7.45
N ILE A 25 1.38 -6.18 8.18
CA ILE A 25 1.58 -7.34 9.06
C ILE A 25 0.49 -7.37 10.14
N ALA A 26 0.23 -6.23 10.80
CA ALA A 26 -0.83 -6.12 11.81
C ALA A 26 -2.23 -6.42 11.24
N GLN A 27 -2.52 -5.96 10.01
CA GLN A 27 -3.79 -6.25 9.32
C GLN A 27 -3.91 -7.73 8.93
N THR A 28 -2.82 -8.36 8.51
CA THR A 28 -2.79 -9.77 8.10
C THR A 28 -3.23 -10.70 9.23
N PHE A 29 -2.82 -10.42 10.48
CA PHE A 29 -3.26 -11.21 11.63
C PHE A 29 -4.77 -11.13 11.89
N ARG A 30 -5.44 -10.07 11.43
CA ARG A 30 -6.88 -9.84 11.62
C ARG A 30 -7.71 -10.18 10.37
N ALA A 31 -7.07 -10.35 9.22
CA ALA A 31 -7.72 -10.62 7.95
C ALA A 31 -8.12 -12.10 7.79
N SER A 32 -9.17 -12.34 7.01
CA SER A 32 -9.59 -13.70 6.67
C SER A 32 -8.57 -14.38 5.75
N LYS A 33 -8.28 -15.66 5.99
CA LYS A 33 -7.31 -16.48 5.22
C LYS A 33 -7.61 -16.52 3.72
N THR A 34 -8.86 -16.29 3.30
CA THR A 34 -9.27 -16.24 1.90
C THR A 34 -8.91 -14.93 1.19
N ILE A 35 -8.81 -13.81 1.92
CA ILE A 35 -8.54 -12.49 1.34
C ILE A 35 -7.04 -12.20 1.24
N VAL A 36 -6.22 -12.81 2.11
CA VAL A 36 -4.76 -12.61 2.10
C VAL A 36 -4.13 -12.92 0.73
N PRO A 37 -4.40 -14.07 0.06
CA PRO A 37 -3.84 -14.37 -1.26
C PRO A 37 -4.26 -13.35 -2.32
N LEU A 38 -5.52 -12.90 -2.29
CA LEU A 38 -6.06 -11.90 -3.21
C LEU A 38 -5.36 -10.54 -3.01
N ALA A 39 -5.13 -10.14 -1.77
CA ALA A 39 -4.45 -8.89 -1.44
C ALA A 39 -3.02 -8.86 -1.99
N TYR A 40 -2.29 -9.97 -1.85
CA TYR A 40 -0.92 -10.09 -2.35
C TYR A 40 -0.83 -10.15 -3.89
N ASP A 41 -1.84 -10.73 -4.55
CA ASP A 41 -1.94 -10.72 -6.02
C ASP A 41 -2.16 -9.29 -6.56
N CYS A 42 -3.04 -8.51 -5.91
CA CYS A 42 -3.26 -7.10 -6.25
C CYS A 42 -2.01 -6.23 -6.04
N GLY A 43 -1.13 -6.60 -5.11
CA GLY A 43 0.17 -5.94 -4.90
C GLY A 43 1.09 -6.05 -6.11
N GLY A 44 1.02 -7.15 -6.87
CA GLY A 44 1.84 -7.38 -8.06
C GLY A 44 1.49 -6.47 -9.25
N VAL A 45 0.21 -6.07 -9.37
CA VAL A 45 -0.32 -5.27 -10.51
C VAL A 45 0.28 -3.87 -10.56
N THR A 46 0.72 -3.33 -9.43
CA THR A 46 1.36 -2.01 -9.38
C THR A 46 2.81 -2.03 -9.85
N THR A 47 3.47 -3.19 -9.85
CA THR A 47 4.84 -3.33 -10.37
C THR A 47 4.91 -3.01 -11.86
N SER A 48 3.88 -3.38 -12.63
CA SER A 48 3.85 -3.11 -14.07
C SER A 48 3.61 -1.63 -14.39
N THR A 49 2.79 -0.93 -13.60
CA THR A 49 2.49 0.49 -13.82
C THR A 49 3.63 1.42 -13.44
N VAL A 50 4.49 1.02 -12.50
CA VAL A 50 5.68 1.80 -12.09
C VAL A 50 6.94 1.44 -12.86
N THR A 51 7.03 0.24 -13.44
CA THR A 51 8.17 -0.13 -14.30
C THR A 51 8.22 0.73 -15.56
N VAL A 52 7.08 1.10 -16.13
CA VAL A 52 7.01 1.96 -17.32
C VAL A 52 7.65 3.35 -17.08
N PRO A 53 7.26 4.14 -16.06
CA PRO A 53 7.90 5.43 -15.78
C PRO A 53 9.32 5.30 -15.22
N VAL A 54 9.70 4.21 -14.55
CA VAL A 54 11.08 4.01 -14.06
C VAL A 54 12.04 3.57 -15.17
N VAL A 55 11.58 2.85 -16.20
CA VAL A 55 12.39 2.49 -17.38
C VAL A 55 12.37 3.59 -18.45
N ALA A 56 11.28 4.37 -18.52
CA ALA A 56 11.16 5.54 -19.40
C ALA A 56 11.81 6.80 -18.80
N GLY A 57 11.85 6.94 -17.47
CA GLY A 57 12.43 8.08 -16.75
C GLY A 57 13.91 8.33 -17.08
N PRO A 58 14.79 7.32 -17.11
CA PRO A 58 16.16 7.45 -17.59
C PRO A 58 16.26 7.81 -19.09
N ARG A 59 15.25 7.46 -19.89
CA ARG A 59 15.19 7.78 -21.33
C ARG A 59 14.63 9.18 -21.61
N ALA A 60 13.87 9.79 -20.68
CA ALA A 60 13.22 11.09 -20.86
C ALA A 60 13.72 12.20 -19.89
N GLY A 61 14.43 11.86 -18.82
CA GLY A 61 14.65 12.71 -17.64
C GLY A 61 16.03 13.37 -17.57
N ARG A 62 16.19 14.46 -18.32
CA ARG A 62 17.26 15.46 -18.20
C ARG A 62 17.04 16.31 -16.92
N ALA A 63 17.09 15.68 -15.74
CA ALA A 63 16.87 16.35 -14.44
C ALA A 63 17.71 15.75 -13.29
N ALA A 64 18.82 15.08 -13.59
CA ALA A 64 19.78 14.58 -12.60
C ALA A 64 20.70 15.71 -12.03
N SER A 65 20.17 16.93 -11.89
CA SER A 65 20.87 18.08 -11.31
C SER A 65 20.54 18.24 -9.82
N VAL A 66 20.72 17.17 -9.04
CA VAL A 66 20.80 17.26 -7.56
C VAL A 66 21.96 16.36 -7.11
N PRO A 67 23.09 16.94 -6.66
CA PRO A 67 24.23 16.15 -6.17
C PRO A 67 23.83 15.39 -4.91
N GLY A 68 24.13 14.08 -4.84
CA GLY A 68 24.00 13.28 -3.62
C GLY A 68 22.69 12.51 -3.43
N ARG A 69 21.76 12.54 -4.41
CA ARG A 69 20.53 11.71 -4.39
C ARG A 69 20.60 10.67 -5.49
N SER A 70 20.59 9.38 -5.13
CA SER A 70 20.59 8.30 -6.13
C SER A 70 19.17 8.09 -6.67
N PRO A 71 18.89 8.35 -7.96
CA PRO A 71 17.58 8.13 -8.57
C PRO A 71 17.10 6.68 -8.45
N LEU A 72 18.06 5.74 -8.30
CA LEU A 72 17.81 4.33 -8.03
C LEU A 72 17.10 4.10 -6.69
N ILE A 73 17.55 4.71 -5.59
CA ILE A 73 16.93 4.51 -4.27
C ILE A 73 15.57 5.19 -4.20
N ASP A 74 15.45 6.41 -4.74
CA ASP A 74 14.18 7.13 -4.75
C ASP A 74 13.17 6.45 -5.69
N GLY A 75 13.63 5.93 -6.84
CA GLY A 75 12.81 5.18 -7.79
C GLY A 75 12.35 3.83 -7.25
N PHE A 76 13.25 2.98 -6.72
CA PHE A 76 12.88 1.68 -6.15
C PHE A 76 11.99 1.83 -4.92
N GLY A 77 12.24 2.84 -4.08
CA GLY A 77 11.41 3.08 -2.91
C GLY A 77 9.98 3.53 -3.28
N LEU A 78 9.83 4.32 -4.35
CA LEU A 78 8.52 4.69 -4.91
C LEU A 78 7.77 3.49 -5.49
N ILE A 79 8.48 2.58 -6.17
CA ILE A 79 7.92 1.29 -6.63
C ILE A 79 7.40 0.48 -5.45
N ALA A 80 8.22 0.28 -4.41
CA ALA A 80 7.84 -0.48 -3.24
C ALA A 80 6.61 0.12 -2.53
N PHE A 81 6.55 1.44 -2.42
CA PHE A 81 5.39 2.13 -1.85
C PHE A 81 4.12 1.92 -2.68
N ALA A 82 4.23 1.99 -4.01
CA ALA A 82 3.11 1.72 -4.91
C ALA A 82 2.55 0.30 -4.75
N SER A 83 3.40 -0.69 -4.45
CA SER A 83 2.97 -2.09 -4.22
C SER A 83 2.36 -2.38 -2.87
N VAL A 84 2.76 -1.66 -1.83
CA VAL A 84 2.20 -1.86 -0.48
C VAL A 84 0.78 -1.28 -0.37
N PHE A 85 0.45 -0.25 -1.13
CA PHE A 85 -0.85 0.43 -1.05
C PHE A 85 -2.08 -0.44 -1.43
N PRO A 86 -2.10 -1.19 -2.56
CA PRO A 86 -3.18 -2.11 -2.89
C PRO A 86 -3.36 -3.20 -1.83
N ILE A 87 -2.25 -3.76 -1.33
CA ILE A 87 -2.26 -4.81 -0.31
C ILE A 87 -2.95 -4.29 0.95
N MET A 88 -2.53 -3.12 1.44
CA MET A 88 -3.11 -2.46 2.61
C MET A 88 -4.60 -2.13 2.42
N SER A 89 -5.00 -1.72 1.22
CA SER A 89 -6.38 -1.39 0.88
C SER A 89 -7.29 -2.63 0.89
N VAL A 90 -6.83 -3.75 0.30
CA VAL A 90 -7.59 -5.01 0.26
C VAL A 90 -7.70 -5.63 1.67
N LEU A 91 -6.62 -5.62 2.46
CA LEU A 91 -6.66 -6.09 3.84
C LEU A 91 -7.57 -5.21 4.72
N GLY A 92 -7.53 -3.90 4.53
CA GLY A 92 -8.44 -2.96 5.20
C GLY A 92 -9.91 -3.24 4.84
N TYR A 93 -10.20 -3.47 3.56
CA TYR A 93 -11.53 -3.88 3.10
C TYR A 93 -11.97 -5.20 3.75
N SER A 94 -11.07 -6.17 3.87
CA SER A 94 -11.37 -7.46 4.54
C SER A 94 -11.84 -7.26 5.98
N MET A 95 -11.21 -6.33 6.70
CA MET A 95 -11.53 -6.04 8.11
C MET A 95 -12.86 -5.30 8.23
N ALA A 96 -13.11 -4.34 7.34
CA ALA A 96 -14.41 -3.64 7.25
C ALA A 96 -15.55 -4.61 6.89
N ALA A 97 -15.36 -5.45 5.87
CA ALA A 97 -16.33 -6.46 5.45
C ALA A 97 -16.63 -7.46 6.57
N SER A 98 -15.60 -7.93 7.28
CA SER A 98 -15.75 -8.83 8.44
C SER A 98 -16.57 -8.20 9.56
N TRP A 99 -16.37 -6.90 9.82
CA TRP A 99 -17.13 -6.16 10.83
C TRP A 99 -18.59 -5.97 10.44
N ILE A 100 -18.86 -5.66 9.16
CA ILE A 100 -20.23 -5.55 8.63
C ILE A 100 -20.94 -6.90 8.65
N ALA A 101 -20.25 -7.99 8.28
CA ALA A 101 -20.82 -9.34 8.28
C ALA A 101 -21.25 -9.79 9.69
N ARG A 102 -20.44 -9.52 10.71
CA ARG A 102 -20.80 -9.80 12.11
C ARG A 102 -22.06 -9.06 12.55
N ARG A 103 -22.24 -7.81 12.11
CA ARG A 103 -23.44 -7.01 12.40
C ARG A 103 -24.69 -7.59 11.71
N ARG A 104 -24.56 -8.01 10.45
CA ARG A 104 -25.68 -8.59 9.69
C ARG A 104 -26.13 -9.94 10.26
N GLN A 105 -25.20 -10.78 10.72
CA GLN A 105 -25.54 -12.06 11.36
C GLN A 105 -26.30 -11.85 12.68
N ALA A 106 -25.88 -10.88 13.50
CA ALA A 106 -26.55 -10.57 14.76
C ALA A 106 -28.01 -10.09 14.57
N THR A 107 -28.28 -9.31 13.52
CA THR A 107 -29.65 -8.88 13.19
C THR A 107 -30.51 -10.05 12.71
N ARG A 108 -29.97 -10.92 11.85
CA ARG A 108 -30.71 -12.07 11.29
C ARG A 108 -31.10 -13.09 12.36
N SER A 109 -30.25 -13.33 13.35
CA SER A 109 -30.56 -14.25 14.47
C SER A 109 -31.66 -13.74 15.39
N ILE A 110 -31.87 -12.42 15.47
CA ILE A 110 -32.97 -11.83 16.24
C ILE A 110 -34.28 -12.00 15.47
N GLU A 111 -34.26 -11.83 14.15
CA GLU A 111 -35.42 -11.97 13.27
C GLU A 111 -35.89 -13.43 13.16
N GLU A 112 -34.97 -14.40 13.21
CA GLU A 112 -35.30 -15.84 13.25
C GLU A 112 -35.82 -16.29 14.64
N ALA A 113 -35.59 -15.51 15.70
CA ALA A 113 -35.98 -15.83 17.07
C ALA A 113 -37.27 -15.12 17.54
N ALA A 114 -37.86 -14.27 16.71
CA ALA A 114 -39.08 -13.51 16.96
C ALA A 114 -40.27 -14.08 16.16
#